data_AF-A0A4Q1BG45-F1
#
_entry.id   AF-A0A4Q1BG45-F1
#
_cell.length_a   1.000
_cell.length_b   1.000
_cell.length_c   1.000
_cell.angle_alpha   90.00
_cell.angle_beta   90.00
_cell.angle_gamma   90.00
#
_symmetry.space_group_name_H-M   'P 1'
#
loop_
_entity.id
_entity.type
_entity.pdbx_description
1 polymer ?
#
loop_
_entity_poly.entity_id
_entity_poly.type
_entity_poly.pdbx_seq_one_letter_code
_entity_poly.pdbx_strand_id
1 'polypeptide(L)'
;MSERTYNTWTVSATSSAEYSRETSTLTLKAAWSLSATGITNDYSKSQTTQELFEARKGLQQLRDLADQTAGSLLSNRLISDKDFEGTKHHWKQQVELDFILEFSQDDTSALQTNYEEDDESLVLLRQPTDQDETLDDGEIQTEIDYYNDDDEQE
;
A
#
# COMPACT_ATOMS: atom_id res chain seq x y z
N MET A 1 17.54 -7.93 33.88
CA MET A 1 16.98 -8.64 32.71
C MET A 1 16.29 -7.58 31.88
N SER A 2 16.58 -7.46 30.59
CA SER A 2 15.87 -6.52 29.72
C SER A 2 14.50 -7.10 29.38
N GLU A 3 13.42 -6.34 29.61
CA GLU A 3 12.08 -6.75 29.19
C GLU A 3 12.01 -6.82 27.66
N ARG A 4 11.34 -7.85 27.14
CA ARG A 4 11.16 -8.03 25.69
C ARG A 4 10.06 -7.10 25.20
N THR A 5 10.37 -6.28 24.20
CA THR A 5 9.44 -5.36 23.52
C THR A 5 8.95 -5.98 22.21
N TYR A 6 7.72 -5.65 21.84
CA TYR A 6 7.04 -6.08 20.61
C TYR A 6 6.43 -4.86 19.90
N ASN A 7 6.22 -4.92 18.59
CA ASN A 7 5.62 -3.83 17.84
C ASN A 7 4.09 -3.94 17.82
N THR A 8 3.40 -2.80 17.82
CA THR A 8 1.98 -2.70 17.46
C THR A 8 1.86 -2.18 16.04
N TRP A 9 0.86 -2.67 15.31
CA TRP A 9 0.67 -2.35 13.90
C TRP A 9 -0.69 -1.71 13.63
N THR A 10 -0.71 -0.82 12.64
CA THR A 10 -1.91 -0.13 12.17
C THR A 10 -2.06 -0.37 10.67
N VAL A 11 -3.28 -0.68 10.26
CA VAL A 11 -3.71 -0.67 8.86
C VAL A 11 -4.38 0.67 8.59
N SER A 12 -4.03 1.30 7.49
CA SER A 12 -4.63 2.58 7.10
C SER A 12 -5.04 2.56 5.64
N ALA A 13 -6.15 3.22 5.34
CA ALA A 13 -6.65 3.44 3.98
C ALA A 13 -6.95 4.91 3.76
N THR A 14 -6.72 5.37 2.53
CA THR A 14 -7.09 6.72 2.09
C THR A 14 -7.66 6.70 0.68
N SER A 15 -8.56 7.64 0.39
CA SER A 15 -9.16 7.81 -0.93
C SER A 15 -9.17 9.28 -1.37
N SER A 16 -9.07 9.50 -2.68
CA SER A 16 -9.18 10.83 -3.30
C SER A 16 -9.94 10.75 -4.62
N ALA A 17 -10.69 11.81 -4.91
CA ALA A 17 -11.37 12.00 -6.19
C ALA A 17 -11.15 13.44 -6.68
N GLU A 18 -10.53 13.58 -7.84
CA GLU A 18 -10.11 14.86 -8.42
C GLU A 18 -10.76 15.06 -9.78
N TYR A 19 -11.24 16.28 -10.05
CA TYR A 19 -11.74 16.68 -11.36
C TYR A 19 -10.94 17.86 -11.90
N SER A 20 -10.31 17.66 -13.07
CA SER A 20 -9.63 18.71 -13.81
C SER A 20 -10.53 19.25 -14.91
N ARG A 21 -10.97 20.51 -14.75
CA ARG A 21 -11.74 21.22 -15.78
C ARG A 21 -10.92 21.49 -17.05
N GLU A 22 -9.63 21.75 -16.89
CA GLU A 22 -8.73 22.06 -18.01
C GLU A 22 -8.59 20.87 -18.95
N THR A 23 -8.42 19.67 -18.39
CA THR A 23 -8.22 18.43 -19.16
C THR A 23 -9.51 17.62 -19.30
N SER A 24 -10.64 18.10 -18.77
CA SER A 24 -11.91 17.37 -18.65
C SER A 24 -11.72 15.94 -18.11
N THR A 25 -10.81 15.77 -17.15
CA THR A 25 -10.40 14.45 -16.66
C THR A 25 -10.86 14.25 -15.22
N LEU A 26 -11.48 13.10 -14.97
CA LEU A 26 -11.75 12.61 -13.63
C LEU A 26 -10.66 11.62 -13.21
N THR A 27 -10.15 11.75 -11.99
CA THR A 27 -9.20 10.81 -11.41
C THR A 27 -9.75 10.32 -10.08
N LEU A 28 -9.83 9.00 -9.90
CA LEU A 28 -10.17 8.35 -8.63
C LEU A 28 -8.92 7.59 -8.16
N LYS A 29 -8.56 7.72 -6.88
CA LYS A 29 -7.40 7.07 -6.27
C LYS A 29 -7.75 6.53 -4.89
N ALA A 30 -7.11 5.44 -4.52
CA ALA A 30 -7.07 4.94 -3.16
C ALA A 30 -5.69 4.32 -2.89
N ALA A 31 -5.28 4.32 -1.63
CA ALA A 31 -4.09 3.62 -1.18
C ALA A 31 -4.31 3.02 0.20
N TRP A 32 -3.51 2.00 0.50
CA TRP A 32 -3.54 1.30 1.76
C TRP A 32 -2.12 1.08 2.28
N SER A 33 -1.98 0.99 3.60
CA SER A 33 -0.69 0.73 4.24
C SER A 33 -0.84 -0.13 5.49
N LEU A 34 0.23 -0.86 5.82
CA LEU A 34 0.41 -1.57 7.08
C LEU A 34 1.74 -1.11 7.68
N SER A 35 1.69 -0.44 8.83
CA SER A 35 2.88 0.16 9.44
C SER A 35 2.96 -0.12 10.94
N ALA A 36 4.19 -0.18 11.46
CA ALA A 36 4.42 -0.27 12.90
C ALA A 36 4.23 1.12 13.52
N THR A 37 3.33 1.24 14.48
CA THR A 37 2.91 2.52 15.08
C THR A 37 3.26 2.67 16.55
N GLY A 38 3.78 1.61 17.17
CA GLY A 38 4.16 1.63 18.57
C GLY A 38 4.87 0.37 19.02
N ILE A 39 5.16 0.34 20.33
CA ILE A 39 5.80 -0.79 21.00
C ILE A 39 5.04 -1.14 22.30
N THR A 40 5.03 -2.42 22.65
CA THR A 40 4.38 -2.98 23.84
C THR A 40 5.26 -4.05 24.49
N ASN A 41 5.17 -4.22 25.80
CA ASN A 41 5.80 -5.35 26.52
C ASN A 41 4.83 -6.53 26.70
N ASP A 42 3.57 -6.36 26.28
CA ASP A 42 2.52 -7.37 26.33
C ASP A 42 2.42 -8.09 24.98
N TYR A 43 2.86 -9.35 24.95
CA TYR A 43 2.86 -10.18 23.74
C TYR A 43 1.46 -10.38 23.15
N SER A 44 0.41 -10.40 23.99
CA SER A 44 -0.97 -10.59 23.52
C SER A 44 -1.52 -9.40 22.73
N LYS A 45 -0.83 -8.24 22.80
CA LYS A 45 -1.18 -7.02 22.06
C LYS A 45 -0.35 -6.83 20.79
N SER A 46 0.58 -7.75 20.51
CA SER A 46 1.39 -7.74 19.30
C SER A 46 0.77 -8.67 18.27
N GLN A 47 0.75 -8.23 17.02
CA GLN A 47 0.28 -9.06 15.92
C GLN A 47 1.20 -10.26 15.68
N THR A 48 0.61 -11.39 15.33
CA THR A 48 1.35 -12.58 14.89
C THR A 48 1.83 -12.43 13.45
N THR A 49 2.84 -13.21 13.07
CA THR A 49 3.33 -13.23 11.67
C THR A 49 2.22 -13.62 10.69
N GLN A 50 1.31 -14.52 11.08
CA GLN A 50 0.18 -14.92 10.25
C GLN A 50 -0.82 -13.76 10.08
N GLU A 51 -1.17 -13.04 11.15
CA GLU A 51 -2.06 -11.87 11.06
C GLU A 51 -1.50 -10.78 10.15
N LEU A 52 -0.20 -10.51 10.23
CA LEU A 52 0.45 -9.53 9.35
C LEU A 52 0.48 -10.00 7.89
N PHE A 53 0.61 -11.32 7.66
CA PHE A 53 0.55 -11.89 6.32
C PHE A 53 -0.85 -11.78 5.71
N GLU A 54 -1.89 -12.17 6.45
CA GLU A 54 -3.28 -12.04 5.99
C GLU A 54 -3.64 -10.56 5.75
N ALA A 55 -3.23 -9.65 6.65
CA ALA A 55 -3.46 -8.22 6.45
C ALA A 55 -2.83 -7.70 5.15
N ARG A 56 -1.59 -8.10 4.82
CA ARG A 56 -0.93 -7.71 3.55
C ARG A 56 -1.68 -8.24 2.34
N LYS A 57 -2.20 -9.46 2.42
CA LYS A 57 -3.01 -10.06 1.35
C LYS A 57 -4.32 -9.31 1.16
N GLY A 58 -5.00 -8.96 2.24
CA GLY A 58 -6.22 -8.14 2.21
C GLY A 58 -5.99 -6.77 1.58
N LEU A 59 -4.91 -6.08 1.97
CA LEU A 59 -4.54 -4.80 1.35
C LEU A 59 -4.30 -4.91 -0.16
N GLN A 60 -3.67 -6.01 -0.61
CA GLN A 60 -3.48 -6.26 -2.05
C GLN A 60 -4.81 -6.50 -2.77
N GLN A 61 -5.75 -7.22 -2.16
CA GLN A 61 -7.08 -7.45 -2.73
C GLN A 61 -7.89 -6.16 -2.84
N LEU A 62 -7.85 -5.30 -1.82
CA LEU A 62 -8.49 -3.99 -1.84
C LEU A 62 -7.94 -3.11 -2.97
N ARG A 63 -6.64 -3.16 -3.22
CA ARG A 63 -6.02 -2.47 -4.36
C ARG A 63 -6.61 -2.92 -5.69
N ASP A 64 -6.66 -4.22 -5.93
CA ASP A 64 -7.17 -4.77 -7.19
C ASP A 64 -8.66 -4.46 -7.39
N LEU A 65 -9.46 -4.46 -6.32
CA LEU A 65 -10.89 -4.12 -6.33
C LEU A 65 -11.13 -2.64 -6.63
N ALA A 66 -10.33 -1.77 -6.02
CA ALA A 66 -10.44 -0.32 -6.21
C ALA A 66 -10.16 0.09 -7.65
N ASP A 67 -9.14 -0.49 -8.29
CA ASP A 67 -8.81 -0.22 -9.69
C ASP A 67 -9.97 -0.62 -10.63
N GLN A 68 -10.59 -1.78 -10.39
CA GLN A 68 -11.75 -2.24 -11.16
C GLN A 68 -12.98 -1.33 -10.95
N THR A 69 -13.24 -0.95 -9.70
CA THR A 69 -14.39 -0.11 -9.35
C THR A 69 -14.23 1.31 -9.91
N ALA A 70 -13.01 1.87 -9.84
CA ALA A 70 -12.69 3.14 -10.45
C ALA A 70 -12.95 3.10 -11.97
N GLY A 71 -12.46 2.06 -12.65
CA GLY A 71 -12.70 1.85 -14.07
C GLY A 71 -14.19 1.79 -14.43
N SER A 72 -14.99 1.04 -13.67
CA SER A 72 -16.43 0.92 -13.87
C SER A 72 -17.20 2.23 -13.64
N LEU A 73 -16.86 2.99 -12.60
CA LEU A 73 -17.49 4.28 -12.32
C LEU A 73 -17.15 5.32 -13.41
N LEU A 74 -15.92 5.28 -13.92
CA LEU A 74 -15.44 6.18 -14.98
C LEU A 74 -16.03 5.82 -16.36
N SER A 75 -16.21 4.54 -16.67
CA SER A 75 -16.72 4.10 -17.98
C SER A 75 -18.22 4.33 -18.18
N ASN A 76 -19.00 4.38 -17.09
CA ASN A 76 -20.46 4.36 -17.13
C ASN A 76 -21.14 5.75 -17.09
N ARG A 77 -20.40 6.88 -17.06
CA ARG A 77 -20.99 8.23 -16.98
C ARG A 77 -20.49 9.20 -18.06
N LEU A 78 -21.42 9.90 -18.71
CA LEU A 78 -21.15 11.11 -19.50
C LEU A 78 -20.70 12.22 -18.53
N ILE A 79 -19.51 12.77 -18.76
CA ILE A 79 -18.79 13.59 -17.78
C ILE A 79 -19.42 15.00 -17.69
N SER A 80 -19.98 15.34 -16.52
CA SER A 80 -20.39 16.71 -16.16
C SER A 80 -20.05 17.01 -14.69
N ASP A 81 -19.90 18.28 -14.31
CA ASP A 81 -19.63 18.71 -12.92
C ASP A 81 -20.67 18.15 -11.92
N LYS A 82 -21.93 18.00 -12.36
CA LYS A 82 -23.01 17.46 -11.53
C LYS A 82 -22.85 15.96 -11.28
N ASP A 83 -22.28 15.24 -12.24
CA ASP A 83 -22.01 13.81 -12.13
C ASP A 83 -20.73 13.54 -11.32
N PHE A 84 -19.78 14.48 -11.30
CA PHE A 84 -18.56 14.38 -10.51
C PHE A 84 -18.84 14.24 -9.01
N GLU A 85 -19.61 15.14 -8.41
CA GLU A 85 -19.90 15.08 -6.97
C GLU A 85 -20.57 13.76 -6.57
N GLY A 86 -21.47 13.26 -7.41
CA GLY A 86 -22.07 11.93 -7.21
C GLY A 86 -21.05 10.80 -7.35
N THR A 87 -20.16 10.86 -8.33
CA THR A 87 -19.10 9.85 -8.52
C THR A 87 -18.09 9.88 -7.37
N LYS A 88 -17.67 11.07 -6.93
CA LYS A 88 -16.82 11.29 -5.75
C LYS A 88 -17.44 10.67 -4.51
N HIS A 89 -18.73 10.94 -4.27
CA HIS A 89 -19.44 10.37 -3.14
C HIS A 89 -19.48 8.84 -3.18
N HIS A 90 -19.86 8.23 -4.30
CA HIS A 90 -19.91 6.78 -4.44
C HIS A 90 -18.54 6.11 -4.34
N TRP A 91 -17.51 6.72 -4.94
CA TRP A 91 -16.14 6.24 -4.84
C TRP A 91 -15.68 6.13 -3.39
N LYS A 92 -15.84 7.23 -2.64
CA LYS A 92 -15.40 7.30 -1.24
C LYS A 92 -16.16 6.34 -0.34
N GLN A 93 -17.48 6.23 -0.52
CA GLN A 93 -18.30 5.25 0.20
C GLN A 93 -17.88 3.82 -0.10
N GLN A 94 -17.57 3.51 -1.37
CA GLN A 94 -17.15 2.16 -1.75
C GLN A 94 -15.79 1.81 -1.12
N VAL A 95 -14.80 2.70 -1.18
CA VAL A 95 -13.48 2.47 -0.57
C VAL A 95 -13.60 2.29 0.95
N GLU A 96 -14.37 3.14 1.62
CA GLU A 96 -14.62 3.01 3.06
C GLU A 96 -15.30 1.67 3.38
N LEU A 97 -16.34 1.31 2.64
CA LEU A 97 -17.07 0.06 2.84
C LEU A 97 -16.17 -1.15 2.65
N ASP A 98 -15.39 -1.20 1.56
CA ASP A 98 -14.50 -2.33 1.28
C ASP A 98 -13.41 -2.45 2.34
N PHE A 99 -12.84 -1.32 2.78
CA PHE A 99 -11.87 -1.29 3.88
C PHE A 99 -12.48 -1.80 5.18
N ILE A 100 -13.69 -1.38 5.52
CA ILE A 100 -14.40 -1.86 6.71
C ILE A 100 -14.71 -3.35 6.55
N LEU A 101 -15.17 -3.83 5.40
CA LEU A 101 -15.49 -5.25 5.24
C LEU A 101 -14.27 -6.15 5.41
N GLU A 102 -13.13 -5.77 4.85
CA GLU A 102 -11.87 -6.51 4.97
C GLU A 102 -11.35 -6.56 6.41
N PHE A 103 -11.48 -5.47 7.17
CA PHE A 103 -10.86 -5.35 8.50
C PHE A 103 -11.85 -5.23 9.68
N SER A 104 -13.17 -5.35 9.46
CA SER A 104 -14.17 -5.22 10.54
C SER A 104 -14.47 -6.52 11.27
N GLN A 105 -14.10 -7.69 10.72
CA GLN A 105 -14.53 -8.98 11.30
C GLN A 105 -13.53 -10.14 11.22
N ASP A 106 -12.34 -9.97 10.64
CA ASP A 106 -11.35 -11.05 10.65
C ASP A 106 -10.54 -11.09 11.96
N ASP A 107 -9.97 -12.25 12.28
CA ASP A 107 -9.17 -12.58 13.48
C ASP A 107 -7.99 -11.63 13.78
N THR A 108 -7.78 -10.60 12.95
CA THR A 108 -6.86 -9.48 13.15
C THR A 108 -7.33 -8.45 14.18
N SER A 109 -8.08 -8.89 15.20
CA SER A 109 -8.61 -8.07 16.30
C SER A 109 -7.58 -7.19 17.03
N ALA A 110 -6.28 -7.51 16.89
CA ALA A 110 -5.19 -6.71 17.44
C ALA A 110 -4.84 -5.48 16.58
N LEU A 111 -5.15 -5.46 15.28
CA LEU A 111 -4.80 -4.34 14.38
C LEU A 111 -5.66 -3.11 14.67
N GLN A 112 -5.01 -1.95 14.74
CA GLN A 112 -5.73 -0.69 14.69
C GLN A 112 -6.05 -0.34 13.24
N THR A 113 -7.27 0.11 12.98
CA THR A 113 -7.74 0.50 11.64
C THR A 113 -8.04 1.99 11.58
N ASN A 114 -7.51 2.67 10.56
CA ASN A 114 -7.75 4.09 10.33
C ASN A 114 -8.16 4.30 8.85
N TYR A 115 -9.17 5.12 8.62
CA TYR A 115 -9.57 5.56 7.28
C TYR A 115 -9.61 7.08 7.23
N GLU A 116 -9.03 7.66 6.19
CA GLU A 116 -9.00 9.10 5.95
C GLU A 116 -9.54 9.44 4.55
N GLU A 117 -10.42 10.44 4.51
CA GLU A 117 -11.00 10.95 3.28
C GLU A 117 -10.19 12.16 2.80
N ASP A 118 -9.64 12.10 1.57
CA ASP A 118 -8.80 13.13 0.92
C ASP A 118 -7.41 13.36 1.57
N ASP A 119 -6.47 12.43 1.38
CA ASP A 119 -5.05 12.61 1.78
C ASP A 119 -4.19 13.20 0.64
N GLU A 120 -3.52 14.33 0.89
CA GLU A 120 -2.57 14.97 -0.04
C GLU A 120 -1.39 14.06 -0.41
N SER A 121 -1.03 13.09 0.42
CA SER A 121 0.04 12.12 0.16
C SER A 121 -0.27 11.19 -1.03
N LEU A 122 -1.55 10.97 -1.35
CA LEU A 122 -2.00 10.30 -2.58
C LEU A 122 -1.69 11.12 -3.86
N VAL A 123 -1.55 12.44 -3.74
CA VAL A 123 -1.11 13.30 -4.83
C VAL A 123 0.38 13.09 -5.09
N LEU A 124 1.16 12.84 -4.04
CA LEU A 124 2.61 12.61 -4.10
C LEU A 124 2.99 11.21 -4.64
N LEU A 125 2.17 10.19 -4.40
CA LEU A 125 2.32 8.84 -4.98
C LEU A 125 2.19 8.81 -6.52
N ARG A 126 1.74 9.90 -7.15
CA ARG A 126 1.65 10.04 -8.63
C ARG A 126 2.94 10.57 -9.27
N GLN A 127 3.95 10.97 -8.50
CA GLN A 127 5.28 11.07 -9.06
C GLN A 127 5.80 9.65 -9.23
N PRO A 128 6.20 9.22 -10.45
CA PRO A 128 6.93 7.99 -10.59
C PRO A 128 8.19 8.16 -9.73
N THR A 129 8.25 7.48 -8.60
CA THR A 129 9.53 7.05 -8.07
C THR A 129 10.06 6.09 -9.12
N ASP A 130 10.90 6.59 -10.03
CA ASP A 130 11.89 5.78 -10.72
C ASP A 130 12.79 5.16 -9.64
N GLN A 131 12.27 4.14 -8.98
CA GLN A 131 12.96 3.22 -8.09
C GLN A 131 12.34 1.85 -8.29
N ASP A 132 12.36 1.41 -9.54
CA ASP A 132 12.50 0.00 -9.84
C ASP A 132 13.80 -0.14 -10.62
N GLU A 133 14.87 -0.51 -9.92
CA GLU A 133 15.98 -1.31 -10.45
C GLU A 133 17.04 -1.50 -9.34
N THR A 134 16.83 -2.51 -8.50
CA THR A 134 17.78 -3.64 -8.40
C THR A 134 17.19 -4.71 -7.48
N LEU A 135 16.47 -5.64 -8.11
CA LEU A 135 16.54 -7.05 -7.72
C LEU A 135 18.00 -7.47 -7.93
N ASP A 136 18.80 -7.47 -6.86
CA ASP A 136 20.06 -8.20 -6.81
C ASP A 136 19.76 -9.67 -6.46
N ASP A 137 19.19 -10.37 -7.44
CA ASP A 137 19.19 -11.82 -7.50
C ASP A 137 20.50 -12.23 -8.20
N GLY A 138 21.62 -12.26 -7.47
CA GLY A 138 22.89 -12.44 -8.17
C GLY A 138 24.20 -12.41 -7.40
N GLU A 139 24.28 -12.80 -6.12
CA GLU A 139 25.58 -13.24 -5.57
C GLU A 139 25.93 -14.65 -6.11
N ILE A 140 26.17 -14.74 -7.42
CA ILE A 140 27.13 -15.69 -7.97
C ILE A 140 28.49 -15.13 -7.58
N GLN A 141 29.00 -15.57 -6.43
CA GLN A 141 30.42 -15.43 -6.10
C GLN A 141 31.22 -16.31 -7.06
N THR A 142 31.56 -15.76 -8.22
CA THR A 142 32.78 -16.16 -8.93
C THR A 142 33.95 -15.42 -8.29
N GLU A 143 34.57 -16.07 -7.31
CA GLU A 143 35.98 -15.81 -6.95
C GLU A 143 36.82 -15.98 -8.22
N ILE A 144 37.27 -14.87 -8.80
CA ILE A 144 38.40 -14.87 -9.71
C ILE A 144 39.61 -14.54 -8.84
N ASP A 145 40.29 -15.58 -8.37
CA ASP A 145 41.61 -15.47 -7.78
C ASP A 145 42.59 -14.98 -8.85
N TYR A 146 43.03 -13.73 -8.72
CA TYR A 146 44.20 -13.21 -9.42
C TYR A 146 45.46 -13.79 -8.76
N TYR A 147 45.98 -14.88 -9.33
CA TYR A 147 47.41 -15.18 -9.17
C TYR A 147 48.19 -14.42 -10.24
N ASN A 148 48.73 -13.27 -9.83
CA ASN A 148 50.00 -12.78 -10.38
C ASN A 148 51.10 -13.65 -9.76
N ASP A 149 51.73 -14.50 -10.56
CA ASP A 149 53.12 -14.89 -10.33
C ASP A 149 53.88 -14.53 -11.61
N ASP A 150 54.55 -13.38 -11.54
CA ASP A 150 55.77 -13.13 -12.28
C ASP A 150 56.79 -14.20 -11.87
N ASP A 151 57.28 -14.98 -12.82
CA ASP A 151 58.63 -15.56 -12.74
C ASP A 151 59.15 -15.75 -14.17
N GLU A 152 59.70 -14.65 -14.68
CA GLU A 152 61.10 -14.56 -15.10
C GLU A 152 61.85 -15.84 -15.55
N GLN A 153 62.49 -15.67 -16.73
CA GLN A 153 63.83 -16.15 -17.12
C GLN A 153 63.96 -17.26 -18.18
N GLU A 154 64.67 -16.82 -19.24
CA GLU A 154 65.51 -17.50 -20.25
C GLU A 154 64.89 -18.30 -21.41
#